data_AF-A0A914RQL3-F1
#
_entry.id   AF-A0A914RQL3-F1
#
_cell.length_a   1.000
_cell.length_b   1.000
_cell.length_c   1.000
_cell.angle_alpha   90.00
_cell.angle_beta   90.00
_cell.angle_gamma   90.00
#
_symmetry.space_group_name_H-M   'P 1'
#
loop_
_entity.id
_entity.type
_entity.pdbx_description
1 polymer ?
#
loop_
_entity_poly.entity_id
_entity_poly.type
_entity_poly.pdbx_seq_one_letter_code
_entity_poly.pdbx_strand_id
1 'polypeptide(L)'
;MQKFGISPTNVDWQEQCGLGPAGTIRQGLRLMHTRAQTAAINGSLSSKAPTRLIKTIIVVESFIRSNSLLQYPIVMTRGVFPEQLQKTFSAFSNLLSICGTILAQTDQLLSKLEDATKRISECYDDLSRLCLEAGLHGLKATRASENFAWNVRLLKAQLTLMNKMQTEANDICTQMTYRTKLDKSCLVASKEGLKLSRILYAQPSI
;
A
#
# COMPACT_ATOMS: atom_id res chain seq x y z
N MET A 1 -7.92 17.97 11.75
CA MET A 1 -7.89 17.18 10.49
C MET A 1 -7.23 15.85 10.78
N GLN A 2 -7.98 14.77 10.66
CA GLN A 2 -7.52 13.41 10.95
C GLN A 2 -6.53 13.00 9.85
N LYS A 3 -5.29 12.65 10.22
CA LYS A 3 -4.24 12.21 9.28
C LYS A 3 -4.56 10.79 8.80
N PHE A 4 -5.56 10.64 7.94
CA PHE A 4 -5.74 9.42 7.16
C PHE A 4 -4.86 9.50 5.92
N GLY A 5 -4.04 8.48 5.69
CA GLY A 5 -3.16 8.41 4.53
C GLY A 5 -2.08 7.37 4.70
N ILE A 6 -1.46 6.97 3.59
CA ILE A 6 -0.35 6.01 3.56
C ILE A 6 0.86 6.59 4.29
N SER A 7 1.14 7.88 4.10
CA SER A 7 2.32 8.55 4.64
C SER A 7 2.47 8.46 6.17
N PRO A 8 1.46 8.79 7.01
CA PRO A 8 1.60 8.63 8.47
C PRO A 8 1.82 7.19 8.91
N THR A 9 1.17 6.20 8.27
CA THR A 9 1.37 4.78 8.59
C THR A 9 2.69 4.22 8.08
N ASN A 10 3.20 4.75 6.98
CA ASN A 10 4.52 4.43 6.45
C ASN A 10 5.61 4.96 7.40
N VAL A 11 5.47 6.20 7.89
CA VAL A 11 6.38 6.80 8.88
C VAL A 11 6.37 6.02 10.20
N ASP A 12 5.20 5.67 10.73
CA ASP A 12 5.11 4.84 11.94
C ASP A 12 5.84 3.50 11.75
N TRP A 13 5.60 2.81 10.63
CA TRP A 13 6.31 1.56 10.34
C TRP A 13 7.83 1.74 10.18
N GLN A 14 8.28 2.82 9.53
CA GLN A 14 9.70 3.17 9.41
C GLN A 14 10.34 3.36 10.79
N GLU A 15 9.68 4.08 11.69
CA GLU A 15 10.14 4.30 13.06
C GLU A 15 10.25 2.98 13.83
N GLN A 16 9.27 2.06 13.71
CA GLN A 16 9.35 0.71 14.30
C GLN A 16 10.53 -0.10 13.75
N CYS A 17 10.86 0.09 12.47
CA CYS A 17 12.06 -0.49 11.85
C CYS A 17 13.36 0.18 12.33
N GLY A 18 13.32 1.33 13.00
CA GLY A 18 14.47 2.16 13.33
C GLY A 18 15.05 2.88 12.12
N LEU A 19 14.21 3.17 11.12
CA LEU A 19 14.55 3.98 9.96
C LEU A 19 14.19 5.44 10.21
N GLY A 20 14.97 6.36 9.65
CA GLY A 20 14.56 7.76 9.56
C GLY A 20 13.40 7.95 8.56
N PRO A 21 12.81 9.16 8.48
CA PRO A 21 11.67 9.47 7.62
C PRO A 21 11.96 9.31 6.11
N ALA A 22 13.23 9.27 5.71
CA ALA A 22 13.67 8.98 4.35
C ALA A 22 13.93 7.48 4.08
N GLY A 23 13.62 6.61 5.05
CA GLY A 23 13.85 5.17 4.96
C GLY A 23 12.97 4.52 3.89
N THR A 24 13.55 3.63 3.09
CA THR A 24 12.79 2.93 2.05
C THR A 24 12.13 1.66 2.60
N ILE A 25 11.00 1.28 2.01
CA ILE A 25 10.36 -0.04 2.25
C ILE A 25 11.40 -1.17 2.12
N ARG A 26 12.28 -1.07 1.12
CA ARG A 26 13.36 -2.03 0.90
C ARG A 26 14.34 -2.16 2.06
N GLN A 27 14.70 -1.06 2.71
CA GLN A 27 15.58 -1.08 3.88
C GLN A 27 14.86 -1.70 5.08
N GLY A 28 13.60 -1.34 5.31
CA GLY A 28 12.83 -1.86 6.45
C GLY A 28 12.62 -3.37 6.36
N LEU A 29 12.28 -3.88 5.17
CA LEU A 29 12.15 -5.33 4.94
C LEU A 29 13.46 -6.08 5.23
N ARG A 30 14.61 -5.53 4.82
CA ARG A 30 15.92 -6.15 5.10
C ARG A 30 16.20 -6.20 6.60
N LEU A 31 15.94 -5.10 7.31
CA LEU A 31 16.13 -5.04 8.76
C LEU A 31 15.19 -6.00 9.50
N MET A 32 13.91 -6.05 9.12
CA MET A 32 12.93 -6.98 9.67
C MET A 32 13.40 -8.43 9.49
N HIS A 33 13.88 -8.77 8.29
CA HIS A 33 14.40 -10.10 7.99
C HIS A 33 15.64 -10.44 8.84
N THR A 34 16.66 -9.58 8.87
CA THR A 34 17.87 -9.79 9.67
C THR A 34 17.53 -9.95 11.16
N ARG A 35 16.66 -9.09 11.71
CA ARG A 35 16.24 -9.18 13.12
C ARG A 35 15.47 -10.46 13.42
N ALA A 36 14.60 -10.90 12.51
CA ALA A 36 13.88 -12.17 12.66
C ALA A 36 14.82 -13.37 12.63
N GLN A 37 15.82 -13.38 11.74
CA GLN A 37 16.86 -14.41 11.69
C GLN A 37 17.71 -14.44 12.97
N THR A 38 18.17 -13.28 13.44
CA THR A 38 18.94 -13.18 14.69
C THR A 38 18.13 -13.67 15.88
N ALA A 39 16.83 -13.34 15.96
CA ALA A 39 15.95 -13.84 17.02
C ALA A 39 15.80 -15.37 16.96
N ALA A 40 15.72 -15.96 15.75
CA ALA A 40 15.65 -17.40 15.58
C ALA A 40 16.95 -18.12 16.03
N ILE A 41 18.11 -17.57 15.67
CA ILE A 41 19.43 -18.12 16.06
C ILE A 41 19.62 -18.02 17.58
N ASN A 42 19.33 -16.87 18.19
CA ASN A 42 19.49 -16.68 19.63
C ASN A 42 18.51 -17.55 20.44
N GLY A 43 17.30 -17.78 19.92
CA GLY A 43 16.34 -18.71 20.53
C GLY A 43 16.82 -20.16 20.49
N SER A 44 17.59 -20.56 19.47
CA SER A 44 18.12 -21.91 19.32
C SER A 44 19.30 -22.23 20.25
N LEU A 45 20.07 -21.22 20.68
CA LEU A 45 21.23 -21.37 21.56
C LEU A 45 20.86 -21.51 23.06
N SER A 46 19.60 -21.28 23.43
CA SER A 46 19.18 -21.09 24.84
C SER A 46 18.33 -22.24 25.42
N SER A 47 18.15 -23.39 24.76
CA SER A 47 17.21 -24.40 25.27
C SER A 47 17.65 -25.87 25.16
N LYS A 48 17.74 -26.54 26.32
CA LYS A 48 17.64 -28.00 26.49
C LYS A 48 16.17 -28.51 26.38
N ALA A 49 15.34 -27.90 25.54
CA ALA A 49 13.95 -28.32 25.31
C ALA A 49 13.70 -28.55 23.81
N PRO A 50 12.77 -29.46 23.44
CA PRO A 50 12.63 -29.89 22.05
C PRO A 50 12.15 -28.74 21.17
N THR A 51 13.07 -28.31 20.31
CA THR A 51 12.93 -27.67 18.99
C THR A 51 11.52 -27.17 18.62
N ARG A 52 11.02 -26.11 19.26
CA ARG A 52 9.95 -25.29 18.67
C ARG A 52 10.58 -24.34 17.67
N LEU A 53 10.63 -24.81 16.43
CA LEU A 53 10.99 -24.06 15.22
C LEU A 53 10.42 -22.62 15.25
N ILE A 54 11.27 -21.62 15.50
CA ILE A 54 10.99 -20.23 15.15
C ILE A 54 11.01 -20.20 13.62
N LYS A 55 9.85 -20.43 13.00
CA LYS A 55 9.68 -20.48 11.54
C LYS A 55 9.42 -19.07 11.03
N THR A 56 10.39 -18.55 10.29
CA THR A 56 10.38 -17.25 9.64
C THR A 56 9.10 -17.00 8.83
N ILE A 57 8.71 -15.72 8.87
CA ILE A 57 7.57 -15.07 8.24
C ILE A 57 7.54 -15.30 6.74
N ILE A 58 6.36 -15.60 6.21
CA ILE A 58 6.09 -15.69 4.78
C ILE A 58 5.18 -14.51 4.46
N VAL A 59 5.66 -13.56 3.65
CA VAL A 59 4.76 -12.69 2.90
C VAL A 59 4.13 -13.60 1.86
N VAL A 60 2.85 -13.90 2.01
CA VAL A 60 2.16 -14.76 1.05
C VAL A 60 2.05 -13.96 -0.23
N GLU A 61 2.86 -14.35 -1.21
CA GLU A 61 2.63 -14.02 -2.61
C GLU A 61 1.23 -14.51 -2.92
N SER A 62 0.34 -13.58 -3.26
CA SER A 62 -1.04 -13.86 -3.61
C SER A 62 -1.12 -14.56 -4.97
N PHE A 63 -0.73 -15.84 -5.01
CA PHE A 63 -0.97 -16.70 -6.15
C PHE A 63 -2.24 -17.51 -5.91
N ILE A 64 -3.40 -16.86 -6.06
CA ILE A 64 -4.61 -17.55 -6.50
C ILE A 64 -5.25 -16.75 -7.64
N ARG A 65 -4.89 -17.17 -8.86
CA ARG A 65 -5.69 -16.95 -10.06
C ARG A 65 -6.95 -17.81 -9.94
N SER A 66 -7.98 -17.29 -9.30
CA SER A 66 -9.36 -17.73 -9.53
C SER A 66 -10.32 -16.65 -9.04
N ASN A 67 -10.63 -15.73 -9.95
CA ASN A 67 -11.86 -14.94 -10.02
C ASN A 67 -12.35 -14.27 -8.71
N SER A 68 -11.46 -13.60 -7.97
CA SER A 68 -11.83 -12.49 -7.08
C SER A 68 -10.73 -11.42 -7.06
N LEU A 69 -11.13 -10.19 -7.34
CA LEU A 69 -10.32 -9.01 -7.70
C LEU A 69 -9.28 -8.61 -6.62
N LEU A 70 -7.99 -8.57 -7.00
CA LEU A 70 -6.87 -7.92 -6.31
C LEU A 70 -6.55 -8.41 -4.87
N GLN A 71 -5.71 -9.44 -4.76
CA GLN A 71 -5.20 -9.90 -3.46
C GLN A 71 -3.85 -9.21 -3.16
N TYR A 72 -3.89 -8.25 -2.24
CA TYR A 72 -2.72 -7.47 -1.79
C TYR A 72 -1.77 -8.32 -0.92
N PRO A 73 -0.47 -7.97 -0.82
CA PRO A 73 0.48 -8.70 0.02
C PRO A 73 0.04 -8.68 1.49
N ILE A 74 0.17 -9.83 2.17
CA ILE A 74 -0.16 -9.99 3.60
C ILE A 74 1.07 -10.52 4.34
N VAL A 75 1.30 -10.00 5.55
CA VAL A 75 2.34 -10.48 6.46
C VAL A 75 1.78 -11.61 7.31
N MET A 76 2.40 -12.81 7.23
CA MET A 76 2.06 -13.93 8.11
C MET A 76 3.25 -14.25 9.01
N THR A 77 3.07 -14.12 10.32
CA THR A 77 4.08 -14.48 11.33
C THR A 77 3.78 -15.87 11.90
N ARG A 78 4.83 -16.68 12.15
CA ARG A 78 4.70 -17.98 12.84
C ARG A 78 5.76 -18.09 13.93
N GLY A 79 5.34 -18.45 15.15
CA GLY A 79 6.23 -18.55 16.31
C GLY A 79 6.18 -17.34 17.24
N VAL A 80 7.01 -17.36 18.27
CA VAL A 80 7.10 -16.29 19.29
C VAL A 80 8.28 -15.39 18.93
N PHE A 81 8.00 -14.10 18.75
CA PHE A 81 9.01 -13.08 18.47
C PHE A 81 9.14 -12.13 19.66
N PRO A 82 10.31 -11.49 19.85
CA PRO A 82 10.45 -10.36 20.76
C PRO A 82 9.40 -9.28 20.49
N GLU A 83 8.92 -8.62 21.55
CA GLU A 83 7.84 -7.63 21.49
C GLU A 83 8.09 -6.55 20.43
N GLN A 84 9.33 -6.05 20.33
CA GLN A 84 9.72 -5.03 19.34
C GLN A 84 9.53 -5.51 17.89
N LEU A 85 9.83 -6.78 17.60
CA LEU A 85 9.62 -7.35 16.28
C LEU A 85 8.13 -7.57 15.99
N GLN A 86 7.37 -8.00 16.99
CA GLN A 86 5.92 -8.15 16.85
C GLN A 86 5.24 -6.82 16.55
N LYS A 87 5.62 -5.73 17.23
CA LYS A 87 5.18 -4.35 16.92
C LYS A 87 5.50 -3.96 15.49
N THR A 88 6.72 -4.26 15.03
CA THR A 88 7.14 -3.98 13.66
C THR A 88 6.29 -4.73 12.62
N PHE A 89 5.97 -6.02 12.85
CA PHE A 89 5.10 -6.79 11.97
C PHE A 89 3.66 -6.28 11.96
N SER A 90 3.12 -5.90 13.12
CA SER A 90 1.78 -5.32 13.24
C SER A 90 1.66 -3.99 12.49
N ALA A 91 2.63 -3.09 12.68
CA ALA A 91 2.68 -1.82 11.96
C ALA A 91 2.76 -2.03 10.44
N PHE A 92 3.57 -3.00 9.99
CA PHE A 92 3.67 -3.33 8.56
C PHE A 92 2.37 -3.92 8.00
N SER A 93 1.71 -4.80 8.76
CA SER A 93 0.42 -5.39 8.37
C SER A 93 -0.66 -4.31 8.22
N ASN A 94 -0.67 -3.33 9.14
CA ASN A 94 -1.56 -2.19 9.07
C ASN A 94 -1.30 -1.34 7.81
N LEU A 95 -0.03 -1.05 7.49
CA LEU A 95 0.35 -0.34 6.27
C LEU A 95 -0.18 -1.06 5.01
N LEU A 96 0.01 -2.38 4.92
CA LEU A 96 -0.47 -3.16 3.77
C LEU A 96 -2.01 -3.21 3.70
N SER A 97 -2.69 -3.27 4.84
CA SER A 97 -4.15 -3.22 4.92
C SER A 97 -4.70 -1.89 4.37
N ILE A 98 -4.07 -0.77 4.73
CA ILE A 98 -4.41 0.56 4.20
C ILE A 98 -4.15 0.63 2.69
N CYS A 99 -3.00 0.13 2.23
CA CYS A 99 -2.69 0.07 0.79
C CYS A 99 -3.76 -0.73 0.03
N GLY A 100 -4.16 -1.89 0.55
CA GLY A 100 -5.20 -2.72 -0.05
C GLY A 100 -6.58 -2.06 -0.08
N THR A 101 -6.94 -1.36 0.98
CA THR A 101 -8.20 -0.59 1.05
C THR A 101 -8.22 0.52 0.01
N ILE A 102 -7.12 1.28 -0.11
CA ILE A 102 -6.97 2.35 -1.11
C ILE A 102 -7.10 1.77 -2.51
N LEU A 103 -6.33 0.72 -2.83
CA LEU A 103 -6.35 0.15 -4.18
C LEU A 103 -7.71 -0.48 -4.53
N ALA A 104 -8.45 -1.02 -3.56
CA ALA A 104 -9.78 -1.58 -3.80
C ALA A 104 -10.88 -0.52 -4.01
N GLN A 105 -10.78 0.63 -3.33
CA GLN A 105 -11.83 1.66 -3.34
C GLN A 105 -11.55 2.81 -4.31
N THR A 106 -10.28 3.06 -4.63
CA THR A 106 -9.89 4.29 -5.33
C THR A 106 -10.34 4.30 -6.78
N ASP A 107 -10.34 3.18 -7.50
CA ASP A 107 -10.71 3.18 -8.93
C ASP A 107 -12.11 3.76 -9.20
N GLN A 108 -13.11 3.34 -8.42
CA GLN A 108 -14.47 3.84 -8.56
C GLN A 108 -14.61 5.30 -8.14
N LEU A 109 -13.90 5.70 -7.08
CA LEU A 109 -13.94 7.08 -6.58
C LEU A 109 -13.19 8.04 -7.52
N LEU A 110 -12.06 7.58 -8.08
CA LEU A 110 -11.23 8.32 -9.01
C LEU A 110 -12.01 8.60 -10.28
N SER A 111 -12.64 7.58 -10.88
CA SER A 111 -13.50 7.76 -12.05
C SER A 111 -14.61 8.80 -11.81
N LYS A 112 -15.34 8.70 -10.67
CA LYS A 112 -16.38 9.69 -10.33
C LYS A 112 -15.82 11.10 -10.14
N LEU A 113 -14.63 11.21 -9.56
CA LEU A 113 -13.98 12.48 -9.28
C LEU A 113 -13.41 13.11 -10.57
N GLU A 114 -12.86 12.29 -11.47
CA GLU A 114 -12.44 12.68 -12.83
C GLU A 114 -13.64 13.23 -13.61
N ASP A 115 -14.76 12.50 -13.63
CA ASP A 115 -15.99 12.93 -14.30
C ASP A 115 -16.55 14.23 -13.72
N ALA A 116 -16.55 14.37 -12.38
CA ALA A 116 -16.97 15.62 -11.73
C ALA A 116 -16.02 16.78 -12.05
N THR A 117 -14.71 16.55 -12.04
CA THR A 117 -13.68 17.55 -12.35
C THR A 117 -13.74 18.00 -13.81
N LYS A 118 -14.03 17.07 -14.72
CA LYS A 118 -14.25 17.36 -16.13
C LYS A 118 -15.49 18.23 -16.32
N ARG A 119 -16.65 17.78 -15.82
CA ARG A 119 -17.93 18.52 -15.96
C ARG A 119 -17.87 19.92 -15.36
N ILE A 120 -17.24 20.10 -14.20
CA ILE A 120 -17.13 21.43 -13.59
C ILE A 120 -16.18 22.33 -14.39
N SER A 121 -15.14 21.78 -15.02
CA SER A 121 -14.23 22.57 -15.87
C SER A 121 -14.95 23.05 -17.13
N GLU A 122 -15.69 22.16 -17.80
CA GLU A 122 -16.51 22.51 -18.97
C GLU A 122 -17.57 23.58 -18.62
N CYS A 123 -18.20 23.45 -17.45
CA CYS A 123 -19.17 24.44 -16.96
C CYS A 123 -18.51 25.78 -16.60
N TYR A 124 -17.25 25.77 -16.17
CA TYR A 124 -16.49 27.00 -15.88
C TYR A 124 -16.18 27.77 -17.16
N ASP A 125 -15.88 27.09 -18.26
CA ASP A 125 -15.65 27.71 -19.57
C ASP A 125 -16.91 28.41 -20.09
N ASP A 126 -18.09 27.83 -19.83
CA ASP A 126 -19.40 28.39 -20.17
C ASP A 126 -19.95 29.39 -19.15
N LEU A 127 -19.28 29.57 -18.00
CA LEU A 127 -19.85 30.26 -16.84
C LEU A 127 -20.21 31.72 -17.12
N SER A 128 -19.43 32.40 -17.96
CA SER A 128 -19.69 33.79 -18.35
C SER A 128 -21.02 33.90 -19.11
N ARG A 129 -21.26 33.00 -20.06
CA ARG A 129 -22.51 32.91 -20.83
C ARG A 129 -23.68 32.57 -19.91
N LEU A 130 -23.51 31.59 -19.02
CA LEU A 130 -24.55 31.19 -18.05
C LEU A 130 -24.91 32.32 -17.08
N CYS A 131 -23.94 33.13 -16.64
CA CYS A 131 -24.20 34.31 -15.83
C CYS A 131 -25.05 35.33 -16.60
N LEU A 132 -24.72 35.60 -17.87
CA LEU A 132 -25.49 36.52 -18.72
C LEU A 132 -26.93 36.02 -18.95
N GLU A 133 -27.11 34.75 -19.27
CA GLU A 133 -28.42 34.12 -19.49
C GLU A 133 -29.31 34.15 -18.23
N ALA A 134 -28.69 34.09 -17.04
CA ALA A 134 -29.38 34.21 -15.75
C ALA A 134 -29.60 35.68 -15.30
N GLY A 135 -29.21 36.68 -16.10
CA GLY A 135 -29.30 38.09 -15.73
C GLY A 135 -28.31 38.53 -14.65
N LEU A 136 -27.24 37.77 -14.44
CA LEU A 136 -26.20 38.02 -13.46
C LEU A 136 -25.08 38.88 -14.09
N HIS A 137 -24.87 40.08 -13.53
CA HIS A 137 -23.91 41.05 -14.06
C HIS A 137 -23.05 41.71 -12.97
N GLY A 138 -21.96 42.36 -13.40
CA GLY A 138 -21.07 43.14 -12.53
C GLY A 138 -20.55 42.31 -11.36
N LEU A 139 -20.59 42.89 -10.15
CA LEU A 139 -20.06 42.27 -8.94
C LEU A 139 -20.68 40.89 -8.62
N LYS A 140 -21.96 40.67 -8.97
CA LYS A 140 -22.62 39.38 -8.75
C LYS A 140 -22.04 38.28 -9.64
N ALA A 141 -21.79 38.59 -10.91
CA ALA A 141 -21.13 37.68 -11.86
C ALA A 141 -19.68 37.41 -11.45
N THR A 142 -18.94 38.44 -11.02
CA THR A 142 -17.57 38.29 -10.52
C THR A 142 -17.50 37.34 -9.33
N ARG A 143 -18.36 37.53 -8.32
CA ARG A 143 -18.41 36.64 -7.14
C ARG A 143 -18.80 35.20 -7.50
N ALA A 144 -19.74 35.02 -8.43
CA ALA A 144 -20.10 33.69 -8.92
C ALA A 144 -18.90 33.00 -9.58
N SER A 145 -18.17 33.71 -10.44
CA SER A 145 -16.96 33.21 -11.10
C SER A 145 -15.86 32.83 -10.10
N GLU A 146 -15.60 33.68 -9.11
CA GLU A 146 -14.59 33.41 -8.07
C GLU A 146 -14.95 32.18 -7.22
N ASN A 147 -16.23 32.05 -6.83
CA ASN A 147 -16.71 30.90 -6.08
C ASN A 147 -16.56 29.61 -6.90
N PHE A 148 -16.94 29.65 -8.18
CA PHE A 148 -16.83 28.51 -9.08
C PHE A 148 -15.37 28.12 -9.32
N ALA A 149 -14.48 29.09 -9.50
CA ALA A 149 -13.05 28.87 -9.63
C ALA A 149 -12.44 28.23 -8.38
N TRP A 150 -12.98 28.52 -7.19
CA TRP A 150 -12.60 27.82 -5.97
C TRP A 150 -13.05 26.35 -5.98
N ASN A 151 -14.29 26.06 -6.39
CA ASN A 151 -14.80 24.69 -6.52
C ASN A 151 -13.96 23.86 -7.51
N VAL A 152 -13.60 24.43 -8.66
CA VAL A 152 -12.72 23.78 -9.67
C VAL A 152 -11.36 23.45 -9.05
N ARG A 153 -10.73 24.42 -8.36
CA ARG A 153 -9.43 24.21 -7.70
C ARG A 153 -9.50 23.14 -6.62
N LEU A 154 -10.56 23.14 -5.81
CA LEU A 154 -10.76 22.15 -4.76
C LEU A 154 -10.85 20.73 -5.35
N LEU A 155 -11.68 20.53 -6.37
CA LEU A 155 -11.83 19.22 -7.00
C LEU A 155 -10.54 18.73 -7.65
N LYS A 156 -9.80 19.60 -8.36
CA LYS A 156 -8.48 19.29 -8.92
C LYS A 156 -7.46 18.91 -7.84
N ALA A 157 -7.47 19.59 -6.70
CA ALA A 157 -6.60 19.27 -5.57
C ALA A 157 -6.93 17.90 -4.97
N GLN A 158 -8.21 17.57 -4.80
CA GLN A 158 -8.64 16.25 -4.32
C GLN A 158 -8.27 15.13 -5.29
N LEU A 159 -8.47 15.37 -6.60
CA LEU A 159 -8.08 14.42 -7.65
C LEU A 159 -6.58 14.13 -7.64
N THR A 160 -5.77 15.19 -7.50
CA THR A 160 -4.31 15.07 -7.38
C THR A 160 -3.90 14.26 -6.15
N LEU A 161 -4.56 14.51 -5.01
CA LEU A 161 -4.29 13.80 -3.75
C LEU A 161 -4.64 12.30 -3.86
N MET A 162 -5.80 11.97 -4.42
CA MET A 162 -6.23 10.59 -4.64
C MET A 162 -5.29 9.83 -5.56
N ASN A 163 -4.91 10.42 -6.70
CA ASN A 163 -3.92 9.85 -7.62
C ASN A 163 -2.59 9.57 -6.90
N LYS A 164 -2.10 10.53 -6.12
CA LYS A 164 -0.86 10.36 -5.35
C LYS A 164 -0.96 9.20 -4.36
N MET A 165 -2.06 9.09 -3.63
CA MET A 165 -2.28 7.99 -2.68
C MET A 165 -2.37 6.64 -3.39
N GLN A 166 -3.04 6.56 -4.53
CA GLN A 166 -3.11 5.33 -5.33
C GLN A 166 -1.73 4.90 -5.83
N THR A 167 -0.95 5.83 -6.38
CA THR A 167 0.41 5.57 -6.84
C THR A 167 1.31 5.10 -5.69
N GLU A 168 1.27 5.77 -4.54
CA GLU A 168 2.07 5.38 -3.37
C GLU A 168 1.70 3.97 -2.87
N ALA A 169 0.40 3.63 -2.82
CA ALA A 169 -0.04 2.28 -2.45
C ALA A 169 0.44 1.24 -3.46
N ASN A 170 0.31 1.53 -4.76
CA ASN A 170 0.75 0.63 -5.82
C ASN A 170 2.26 0.40 -5.77
N ASP A 171 3.05 1.46 -5.56
CA ASP A 171 4.51 1.38 -5.45
C ASP A 171 4.95 0.51 -4.28
N ILE A 172 4.29 0.64 -3.12
CA ILE A 172 4.57 -0.20 -1.94
C ILE A 172 4.23 -1.65 -2.24
N CYS A 173 3.05 -1.94 -2.79
CA CYS A 173 2.63 -3.30 -3.13
C CYS A 173 3.53 -3.93 -4.20
N THR A 174 3.89 -3.19 -5.25
CA THR A 174 4.77 -3.64 -6.34
C THR A 174 6.18 -3.96 -5.83
N GLN A 175 6.72 -3.13 -4.93
CA GLN A 175 8.01 -3.41 -4.29
C GLN A 175 8.01 -4.72 -3.48
N MET A 176 6.88 -5.10 -2.89
CA MET A 176 6.71 -6.38 -2.20
C MET A 176 6.65 -7.55 -3.17
N THR A 177 5.89 -7.42 -4.26
CA THR A 177 5.73 -8.47 -5.27
C THR A 177 7.01 -8.74 -6.07
N TYR A 178 7.80 -7.71 -6.38
CA TYR A 178 9.06 -7.89 -7.13
C TYR A 178 10.12 -8.63 -6.31
N ARG A 179 10.18 -8.41 -4.98
CA ARG A 179 11.16 -9.04 -4.11
C ARG A 179 10.89 -10.50 -3.80
N THR A 180 9.62 -10.88 -3.69
CA THR A 180 9.23 -12.30 -3.54
C THR A 180 9.66 -13.14 -4.74
N LYS A 181 9.67 -12.56 -5.95
CA LYS A 181 10.07 -13.23 -7.19
C LYS A 181 11.58 -13.38 -7.38
N LEU A 182 12.36 -12.39 -6.99
CA LEU A 182 13.81 -12.37 -7.23
C LEU A 182 14.64 -12.98 -6.12
N ASP A 183 14.14 -12.94 -4.89
CA ASP A 183 14.87 -13.41 -3.73
C ASP A 183 14.08 -14.51 -3.02
N LYS A 184 14.17 -15.74 -3.55
CA LYS A 184 13.63 -16.94 -2.89
C LYS A 184 14.21 -17.11 -1.47
N SER A 185 15.35 -16.47 -1.17
CA SER A 185 16.00 -16.50 0.14
C SER A 185 15.43 -15.49 1.13
N CYS A 186 14.74 -14.43 0.68
CA CYS A 186 14.08 -13.50 1.60
C CYS A 186 12.89 -14.13 2.32
N LEU A 187 12.22 -15.17 1.76
CA LEU A 187 10.91 -15.61 2.29
C LEU A 187 10.51 -17.09 2.06
N VAL A 188 11.40 -18.00 1.63
CA VAL A 188 11.06 -19.45 1.58
C VAL A 188 12.09 -20.26 2.37
N ALA A 189 11.75 -20.59 3.62
CA ALA A 189 12.46 -21.63 4.37
C ALA A 189 11.78 -22.99 4.12
N SER A 190 12.59 -23.92 3.64
CA SER A 190 12.27 -25.27 3.17
C SER A 190 11.42 -26.10 4.14
N LYS A 191 10.53 -26.90 3.54
CA LYS A 191 9.67 -27.88 4.19
C LYS A 191 10.43 -29.21 4.32
N GLU A 192 11.31 -29.34 5.30
CA GLU A 192 11.81 -30.66 5.70
C GLU A 192 10.68 -31.39 6.44
N GLY A 193 10.11 -32.41 5.78
CA GLY A 193 9.28 -33.42 6.43
C GLY A 193 7.80 -33.50 6.02
N LEU A 194 7.44 -33.29 4.74
CA LEU A 194 6.27 -33.95 4.10
C LEU A 194 6.19 -33.57 2.62
N LYS A 195 6.43 -34.57 1.75
CA LYS A 195 6.27 -34.56 0.28
C LYS A 195 5.31 -33.48 -0.22
N LEU A 196 5.85 -32.46 -0.90
CA LEU A 196 5.10 -31.68 -1.88
C LEU A 196 5.75 -31.91 -3.25
N SER A 197 5.28 -32.98 -3.88
CA SER A 197 5.44 -33.24 -5.30
C SER A 197 4.92 -32.06 -6.15
N ARG A 198 5.74 -31.66 -7.13
CA ARG A 198 5.36 -31.03 -8.43
C ARG A 198 4.23 -29.99 -8.41
N ILE A 199 4.54 -28.69 -8.55
CA ILE A 199 3.76 -27.77 -9.39
C ILE A 199 4.69 -26.71 -10.05
N LEU A 200 4.79 -26.84 -11.37
CA LEU A 200 5.08 -25.89 -12.48
C LEU A 200 6.23 -24.85 -12.38
N TYR A 201 7.25 -25.03 -13.23
CA TYR A 201 7.33 -24.29 -14.51
C TYR A 201 7.83 -25.25 -15.60
N ALA A 202 6.96 -25.56 -16.56
CA ALA A 202 7.39 -26.03 -17.86
C ALA A 202 8.05 -24.85 -18.59
N GLN A 203 9.26 -25.04 -19.07
CA GLN A 203 9.94 -24.13 -20.00
C GLN A 203 9.20 -24.14 -21.35
N PRO A 204 9.06 -23.03 -22.06
CA PRO A 204 8.81 -23.08 -23.50
C PRO A 204 10.12 -23.45 -24.19
N SER A 205 10.15 -24.64 -24.78
CA SER A 205 11.20 -25.06 -25.70
C SER A 205 11.11 -24.23 -26.99
N ILE A 206 12.27 -23.73 -27.45
CA ILE A 206 12.49 -23.42 -28.87
C ILE A 206 12.76 -24.75 -29.58
#